data_AF-A0A7Y5DUU1-F1
#
_entry.id   AF-A0A7Y5DUU1-F1
#
_cell.length_a   1.000
_cell.length_b   1.000
_cell.length_c   1.000
_cell.angle_alpha   90.00
_cell.angle_beta   90.00
_cell.angle_gamma   90.00
#
_symmetry.space_group_name_H-M   'P 1'
#
loop_
_entity.id
_entity.type
_entity.pdbx_description
1 polymer ?
#
loop_
_entity_poly.entity_id
_entity_poly.type
_entity_poly.pdbx_seq_one_letter_code
_entity_poly.pdbx_strand_id
1 'polypeptide(L)'
;MISLKGLFKRNTLNDQGTRLSSIITENLVNSDEECLVDFDGVSSASVLFFQDFIFPLVLEFGSETVTNRLKLVNLKDEHLASYQEACSRTSDYMERISARHTRPFADISDLTCELMIKARELSRCNLSAAQVMFGINEGMAKSFANMDLDQIRRIANAGIICFQPRFTPKFAAKLAELETSEIDVFLNVVGQIEMEGIYDSEYA
;
A
#
# COMPACT_ATOMS: atom_id res chain seq x y z
N MET A 1 25.37 -17.61 7.85
CA MET A 1 25.41 -17.20 9.28
C MET A 1 25.35 -15.68 9.36
N ILE A 2 24.38 -15.15 10.10
CA ILE A 2 24.08 -13.73 10.26
C ILE A 2 24.50 -13.32 11.68
N SER A 3 25.55 -12.49 11.80
CA SER A 3 26.01 -11.98 13.10
C SER A 3 25.32 -10.66 13.44
N LEU A 4 24.59 -10.64 14.56
CA LEU A 4 23.90 -9.42 15.02
C LEU A 4 24.88 -8.34 15.49
N LYS A 5 26.04 -8.74 16.02
CA LYS A 5 27.12 -7.83 16.45
C LYS A 5 27.67 -6.98 15.31
N GLY A 6 27.78 -7.55 14.10
CA GLY A 6 28.23 -6.83 12.90
C GLY A 6 27.14 -5.97 12.26
N LEU A 7 25.89 -6.43 12.31
CA LEU A 7 24.75 -5.76 11.69
C LEU A 7 24.20 -4.60 12.51
N PHE A 8 24.33 -4.67 13.83
CA PHE A 8 23.73 -3.72 14.75
C PHE A 8 24.78 -3.23 15.75
N LYS A 9 25.38 -2.08 15.44
CA LYS A 9 26.48 -1.46 16.22
C LYS A 9 26.10 -0.96 17.62
N ARG A 10 24.84 -1.15 18.06
CA ARG A 10 24.35 -0.75 19.38
C ARG A 10 24.05 -2.01 20.16
N ASN A 11 24.55 -2.10 21.39
CA ASN A 11 24.35 -3.25 22.29
C ASN A 11 22.85 -3.58 22.55
N THR A 12 21.94 -2.67 22.18
CA THR A 12 20.48 -2.77 22.24
C THR A 12 19.84 -2.77 20.85
N LEU A 13 18.95 -3.73 20.58
CA LEU A 13 18.36 -4.01 19.25
C LEU A 13 16.92 -3.51 19.04
N ASN A 14 16.38 -2.69 19.94
CA ASN A 14 14.93 -2.50 20.12
C ASN A 14 14.14 -2.14 18.85
N ASP A 15 14.71 -1.39 17.89
CA ASP A 15 14.02 -0.92 16.68
C ASP A 15 14.50 -1.59 15.38
N GLN A 16 15.19 -2.74 15.48
CA GLN A 16 15.88 -3.35 14.33
C GLN A 16 15.30 -4.71 13.89
N GLY A 17 14.22 -5.19 14.53
CA GLY A 17 13.60 -6.48 14.23
C GLY A 17 13.12 -6.59 12.79
N THR A 18 12.46 -5.55 12.27
CA THR A 18 11.96 -5.50 10.89
C THR A 18 13.07 -5.65 9.85
N ARG A 19 14.22 -5.01 10.09
CA ARG A 19 15.36 -5.08 9.17
C ARG A 19 15.97 -6.48 9.15
N LEU A 20 16.09 -7.12 10.31
CA LEU A 20 16.56 -8.49 10.42
C LEU A 20 15.60 -9.46 9.71
N SER A 21 14.29 -9.27 9.88
CA SER A 21 13.26 -10.02 9.18
C SER A 21 13.44 -9.91 7.65
N SER A 22 13.59 -8.71 7.09
CA SER A 22 13.78 -8.55 5.64
C SER A 22 15.02 -9.28 5.09
N ILE A 23 16.15 -9.20 5.80
CA ILE A 23 17.39 -9.90 5.40
C ILE A 23 17.17 -11.42 5.40
N ILE A 24 16.42 -11.93 6.37
CA ILE A 24 16.17 -13.37 6.49
C ILE A 24 15.14 -13.82 5.45
N THR A 25 14.09 -13.02 5.18
CA THR A 25 13.17 -13.24 4.05
C THR A 25 13.95 -13.39 2.74
N GLU A 26 14.88 -12.47 2.44
CA GLU A 26 15.70 -12.58 1.23
C GLU A 26 16.54 -13.86 1.19
N ASN A 27 17.09 -14.31 2.34
CA ASN A 27 17.85 -15.56 2.39
C ASN A 27 16.95 -16.80 2.23
N LEU A 28 15.77 -16.81 2.86
CA LEU A 28 14.84 -17.94 2.80
C LEU A 28 14.20 -18.11 1.42
N VAL A 29 14.03 -17.02 0.66
CA VAL A 29 13.51 -17.03 -0.71
C VAL A 29 14.57 -17.50 -1.71
N ASN A 30 15.82 -17.10 -1.53
CA ASN A 30 16.89 -17.31 -2.52
C ASN A 30 17.76 -18.55 -2.27
N SER A 31 17.62 -19.20 -1.12
CA SER A 31 18.37 -20.40 -0.74
C SER A 31 17.46 -21.33 0.04
N ASP A 32 17.73 -22.63 0.01
CA ASP A 32 17.08 -23.64 0.88
C ASP A 32 17.88 -23.92 2.16
N GLU A 33 19.07 -23.32 2.29
CA GLU A 33 19.96 -23.54 3.43
C GLU A 33 19.39 -23.01 4.75
N GLU A 34 19.93 -23.55 5.84
CA GLU A 34 19.63 -23.07 7.20
C GLU A 34 20.22 -21.67 7.43
N CYS A 35 19.38 -20.77 7.93
CA CYS A 35 19.74 -19.43 8.34
C CYS A 35 20.05 -19.41 9.84
N LEU A 36 21.33 -19.22 10.17
CA LEU A 36 21.80 -19.09 11.55
C LEU A 36 21.86 -17.61 11.94
N VAL A 37 21.19 -17.23 13.02
CA VAL A 37 21.24 -15.88 13.61
C VAL A 37 21.98 -15.92 14.94
N ASP A 38 23.09 -15.20 15.01
CA ASP A 38 24.00 -15.21 16.15
C ASP A 38 23.84 -13.98 17.05
N PHE A 39 23.47 -14.23 18.31
CA PHE A 39 23.29 -13.23 19.37
C PHE A 39 24.56 -12.97 20.20
N ASP A 40 25.72 -13.50 19.80
CA ASP A 40 26.98 -13.22 20.48
C ASP A 40 27.25 -11.71 20.58
N GLY A 41 27.64 -11.26 21.77
CA GLY A 41 27.88 -9.85 22.06
C GLY A 41 26.64 -8.95 22.14
N VAL A 42 25.42 -9.47 21.99
CA VAL A 42 24.18 -8.73 22.23
C VAL A 42 23.90 -8.69 23.74
N SER A 43 23.69 -7.49 24.30
CA SER A 43 23.41 -7.36 25.74
C SER A 43 21.94 -7.56 26.05
N SER A 44 21.03 -7.04 25.21
CA SER A 44 19.58 -7.15 25.43
C SER A 44 18.79 -6.97 24.13
N ALA A 45 17.70 -7.71 24.00
CA ALA A 45 16.73 -7.59 22.92
C ALA A 45 15.32 -7.44 23.50
N SER A 46 14.53 -6.49 23.01
CA SER A 46 13.19 -6.22 23.52
C SER A 46 12.16 -7.23 23.01
N VAL A 47 11.02 -7.28 23.70
CA VAL A 47 9.81 -7.98 23.24
C VAL A 47 9.42 -7.53 21.83
N LEU A 48 9.43 -6.21 21.58
CA LEU A 48 9.11 -5.63 20.27
C LEU A 48 10.07 -6.08 19.17
N PHE A 49 11.36 -6.19 19.48
CA PHE A 49 12.35 -6.70 18.52
C PHE A 49 11.99 -8.12 18.07
N PHE A 50 11.66 -9.02 19.00
CA PHE A 50 11.29 -10.39 18.65
C PHE A 50 9.96 -10.46 17.89
N GLN A 51 8.98 -9.63 18.25
CA GLN A 51 7.73 -9.53 17.51
C GLN A 51 7.98 -9.09 16.06
N ASP A 52 8.70 -7.99 15.85
CA ASP A 52 8.97 -7.43 14.52
C ASP A 52 9.96 -8.27 13.69
N PHE A 53 10.71 -9.18 14.33
CA PHE A 53 11.62 -10.13 13.68
C PHE A 53 10.92 -11.44 13.30
N ILE A 54 10.32 -12.13 14.28
CA ILE A 54 9.88 -13.52 14.11
C ILE A 54 8.50 -13.60 13.47
N PHE A 55 7.57 -12.74 13.87
CA PHE A 55 6.18 -12.86 13.44
C PHE A 55 5.97 -12.62 11.93
N PRO A 56 6.64 -11.65 11.28
CA PRO A 56 6.55 -11.53 9.82
C PRO A 56 7.04 -12.79 9.09
N LEU A 57 8.12 -13.41 9.57
CA LEU A 57 8.65 -14.65 8.97
C LEU A 57 7.67 -15.81 9.12
N VAL A 58 7.02 -15.94 10.28
CA VAL A 58 6.01 -16.97 10.52
C VAL A 58 4.77 -16.75 9.67
N LEU A 59 4.33 -15.49 9.49
CA LEU A 59 3.19 -15.15 8.63
C LEU A 59 3.49 -15.42 7.15
N GLU A 60 4.73 -15.19 6.70
CA GLU A 60 5.15 -15.34 5.31
C GLU A 60 5.46 -16.80 4.93
N PHE A 61 6.22 -17.53 5.76
CA PHE A 61 6.74 -18.86 5.43
C PHE A 61 6.10 -20.01 6.20
N GLY A 62 5.28 -19.70 7.21
CA GLY A 62 4.72 -20.68 8.14
C GLY A 62 5.69 -21.10 9.25
N SER A 63 5.13 -21.52 10.39
CA SER A 63 5.90 -21.88 11.59
C SER A 63 6.83 -23.08 11.39
N GLU A 64 6.40 -24.06 10.60
CA GLU A 64 7.19 -25.27 10.30
C GLU A 64 8.47 -24.92 9.54
N THR A 65 8.34 -24.16 8.45
CA THR A 65 9.47 -23.68 7.64
C THR A 65 10.45 -22.87 8.48
N VAL A 66 9.95 -21.92 9.28
CA VAL A 66 10.78 -21.09 10.15
C VAL A 66 11.51 -21.96 11.18
N THR A 67 10.84 -22.90 11.83
CA THR A 67 11.46 -23.78 12.84
C THR A 67 12.55 -24.67 12.27
N ASN A 68 12.35 -25.16 11.05
CA ASN A 68 13.30 -26.03 10.37
C ASN A 68 14.51 -25.24 9.86
N ARG A 69 14.29 -24.05 9.31
CA ARG A 69 15.31 -23.32 8.55
C ARG A 69 15.95 -22.16 9.30
N LEU A 70 15.34 -21.62 10.35
CA LEU A 70 15.91 -20.54 11.17
C LEU A 70 16.42 -21.11 12.50
N LYS A 71 17.71 -20.94 12.79
CA LYS A 71 18.27 -21.26 14.12
C LYS A 71 18.84 -20.02 14.77
N LEU A 72 18.50 -19.83 16.04
CA LEU A 72 19.04 -18.77 16.88
C LEU A 72 20.13 -19.37 17.77
N VAL A 73 21.33 -18.80 17.75
CA VAL A 73 22.48 -19.28 18.52
C VAL A 73 22.98 -18.19 19.49
N ASN A 74 23.64 -18.60 20.58
CA ASN A 74 24.14 -17.72 21.64
C ASN A 74 23.06 -16.85 22.33
N LEU A 75 21.84 -17.39 22.45
CA LEU A 75 20.79 -16.76 23.25
C LEU A 75 21.13 -16.83 24.74
N LYS A 76 20.93 -15.71 25.45
CA LYS A 76 21.01 -15.62 26.91
C LYS A 76 19.61 -15.77 27.50
N ASP A 77 19.52 -16.06 28.79
CA ASP A 77 18.24 -16.21 29.50
C ASP A 77 17.34 -14.97 29.37
N GLU A 78 17.93 -13.77 29.38
CA GLU A 78 17.21 -12.50 29.17
C GLU A 78 16.58 -12.38 27.78
N HIS A 79 17.26 -12.92 26.76
CA HIS A 79 16.74 -12.98 25.40
C HIS A 79 15.59 -13.97 25.31
N LEU A 80 15.72 -15.12 25.99
CA LEU A 80 14.69 -16.16 26.03
C LEU A 80 13.43 -15.65 26.73
N ALA A 81 13.58 -14.94 27.85
CA ALA A 81 12.46 -14.32 28.56
C ALA A 81 11.71 -13.32 27.67
N SER A 82 12.45 -12.45 26.98
CA SER A 82 11.87 -11.45 26.06
C SER A 82 11.19 -12.10 24.84
N TYR A 83 11.76 -13.19 24.32
CA TYR A 83 11.16 -13.98 23.23
C TYR A 83 9.87 -14.67 23.67
N GLN A 84 9.86 -15.31 24.84
CA GLN A 84 8.66 -15.96 25.38
C GLN A 84 7.56 -14.94 25.67
N GLU A 85 7.91 -13.78 26.23
CA GLU A 85 6.97 -12.69 26.42
C GLU A 85 6.40 -12.19 25.08
N ALA A 86 7.24 -12.07 24.04
CA ALA A 86 6.79 -11.71 22.69
C ALA A 86 5.74 -12.69 22.17
N CYS A 87 5.96 -14.00 22.33
CA CYS A 87 5.01 -15.05 21.98
C CYS A 87 3.72 -14.98 22.81
N SER A 88 3.79 -14.69 24.11
CA SER A 88 2.58 -14.54 24.94
C SER A 88 1.71 -13.33 24.55
N ARG A 89 2.31 -12.33 23.90
CA ARG A 89 1.64 -11.09 23.46
C ARG A 89 1.31 -11.11 21.97
N THR A 90 1.10 -12.29 21.40
CA THR A 90 0.75 -12.44 19.98
C THR A 90 -0.55 -11.73 19.63
N SER A 91 -1.57 -11.81 20.49
CA SER A 91 -2.86 -11.12 20.27
C SER A 91 -2.69 -9.61 20.12
N ASP A 92 -1.97 -8.97 21.06
CA ASP A 92 -1.66 -7.53 21.00
C ASP A 92 -0.94 -7.16 19.70
N TYR A 93 -0.04 -8.01 19.22
CA TYR A 93 0.67 -7.79 17.96
C TYR A 93 -0.24 -7.93 16.75
N MET A 94 -1.10 -8.95 16.71
CA MET A 94 -2.06 -9.16 15.63
C MET A 94 -3.10 -8.04 15.57
N GLU A 95 -3.53 -7.54 16.72
CA GLU A 95 -4.37 -6.33 16.82
C GLU A 95 -3.62 -5.10 16.28
N ARG A 96 -2.33 -4.91 16.62
CA ARG A 96 -1.51 -3.82 16.05
C ARG A 96 -1.31 -3.94 14.55
N ILE A 97 -1.10 -5.14 14.01
CA ILE A 97 -1.03 -5.37 12.56
C ILE A 97 -2.37 -5.04 11.92
N SER A 98 -3.46 -5.56 12.48
CA SER A 98 -4.81 -5.32 11.97
C SER A 98 -5.13 -3.83 12.00
N ALA A 99 -4.76 -3.11 13.07
CA ALA A 99 -4.89 -1.66 13.19
C ALA A 99 -4.01 -0.89 12.19
N ARG A 100 -2.84 -1.41 11.81
CA ARG A 100 -2.00 -0.88 10.72
C ARG A 100 -2.61 -1.15 9.33
N HIS A 101 -3.34 -2.25 9.17
CA HIS A 101 -3.99 -2.65 7.92
C HIS A 101 -5.37 -2.01 7.75
N THR A 102 -6.04 -1.61 8.84
CA THR A 102 -7.12 -0.65 8.79
C THR A 102 -6.53 0.72 8.46
N ARG A 103 -6.22 0.95 7.17
CA ARG A 103 -6.03 2.31 6.70
C ARG A 103 -7.34 3.03 7.00
N PRO A 104 -7.33 4.16 7.73
CA PRO A 104 -8.56 4.88 8.07
C PRO A 104 -9.36 5.33 6.82
N PHE A 105 -8.81 5.13 5.63
CA PHE A 105 -9.39 5.45 4.33
C PHE A 105 -9.00 4.41 3.26
N ALA A 106 -8.95 3.11 3.59
CA ALA A 106 -8.52 2.04 2.66
C ALA A 106 -9.24 2.15 1.31
N ASP A 107 -10.58 2.22 1.34
CA ASP A 107 -11.42 2.34 0.15
C ASP A 107 -11.12 3.61 -0.66
N ILE A 108 -10.89 4.74 0.00
CA ILE A 108 -10.54 6.01 -0.65
C ILE A 108 -9.14 5.94 -1.27
N SER A 109 -8.21 5.29 -0.58
CA SER A 109 -6.83 5.13 -1.04
C SER A 109 -6.80 4.25 -2.28
N ASP A 110 -7.51 3.13 -2.25
CA ASP A 110 -7.58 2.18 -3.35
C ASP A 110 -8.29 2.81 -4.56
N LEU A 111 -9.44 3.46 -4.35
CA LEU A 111 -10.15 4.19 -5.39
C LEU A 111 -9.30 5.30 -6.02
N THR A 112 -8.59 6.08 -5.20
CA THR A 112 -7.70 7.16 -5.69
C THR A 112 -6.54 6.57 -6.50
N CYS A 113 -5.95 5.47 -6.04
CA CYS A 113 -4.87 4.78 -6.72
C CYS A 113 -5.33 4.28 -8.10
N GLU A 114 -6.46 3.58 -8.18
CA GLU A 114 -7.02 3.06 -9.42
C GLU A 114 -7.32 4.17 -10.44
N LEU A 115 -7.98 5.24 -9.99
CA LEU A 115 -8.32 6.37 -10.86
C LEU A 115 -7.07 7.08 -11.40
N MET A 116 -6.05 7.28 -10.56
CA MET A 116 -4.79 7.89 -10.98
C MET A 116 -4.00 7.01 -11.97
N ILE A 117 -4.01 5.69 -11.78
CA ILE A 117 -3.42 4.75 -12.75
C ILE A 117 -4.16 4.86 -14.09
N LYS A 118 -5.49 4.87 -14.08
CA LYS A 118 -6.29 5.03 -15.32
C LYS A 118 -6.03 6.37 -16.00
N ALA A 119 -5.96 7.47 -15.24
CA ALA A 119 -5.64 8.79 -15.76
C ALA A 119 -4.26 8.82 -16.42
N ARG A 120 -3.26 8.20 -15.79
CA ARG A 120 -1.90 8.06 -16.34
C ARG A 120 -1.88 7.25 -17.63
N GLU A 121 -2.45 6.05 -17.63
CA GLU A 121 -2.42 5.18 -18.81
C GLU A 121 -3.14 5.84 -19.99
N LEU A 122 -4.30 6.44 -19.76
CA LEU A 122 -5.03 7.14 -20.82
C LEU A 122 -4.24 8.35 -21.31
N SER A 123 -3.60 9.12 -20.42
CA SER A 123 -2.78 10.28 -20.81
C SER A 123 -1.56 9.90 -21.65
N ARG A 124 -1.03 8.67 -21.51
CA ARG A 124 0.06 8.14 -22.35
C ARG A 124 -0.42 7.69 -23.71
N CYS A 125 -1.57 7.03 -23.76
CA CYS A 125 -2.12 6.47 -25.00
C CYS A 125 -2.78 7.53 -25.87
N ASN A 126 -3.60 8.40 -25.28
CA ASN A 126 -4.35 9.44 -25.98
C ASN A 126 -4.61 10.64 -25.05
N LEU A 127 -3.79 11.67 -25.23
CA LEU A 127 -3.81 12.85 -24.38
C LEU A 127 -5.14 13.63 -24.48
N SER A 128 -5.69 13.78 -25.68
CA SER A 128 -6.98 14.46 -25.89
C SER A 128 -8.14 13.70 -25.25
N ALA A 129 -8.16 12.37 -25.38
CA ALA A 129 -9.17 11.54 -24.72
C ALA A 129 -9.04 11.63 -23.19
N ALA A 130 -7.81 11.68 -22.65
CA ALA A 130 -7.60 11.86 -21.22
C ALA A 130 -8.13 13.21 -20.72
N GLN A 131 -7.90 14.29 -21.46
CA GLN A 131 -8.43 15.61 -21.12
C GLN A 131 -9.96 15.61 -21.02
N VAL A 132 -10.65 15.03 -22.01
CA VAL A 132 -12.12 14.96 -22.04
C VAL A 132 -12.64 14.02 -20.96
N MET A 133 -12.11 12.80 -20.89
CA MET A 133 -12.59 11.77 -19.97
C MET A 133 -12.32 12.12 -18.52
N PHE A 134 -11.18 12.72 -18.20
CA PHE A 134 -10.81 13.13 -16.84
C PHE A 134 -11.12 14.59 -16.51
N GLY A 135 -11.56 15.39 -17.49
CA GLY A 135 -11.90 16.80 -17.28
C GLY A 135 -10.69 17.62 -16.82
N ILE A 136 -9.52 17.31 -17.38
CA ILE A 136 -8.23 17.87 -16.97
C ILE A 136 -7.60 18.66 -18.12
N ASN A 137 -6.78 19.65 -17.79
CA ASN A 137 -6.04 20.40 -18.79
C ASN A 137 -4.81 19.64 -19.31
N GLU A 138 -4.18 20.19 -20.36
CA GLU A 138 -3.00 19.59 -20.98
C GLU A 138 -1.82 19.41 -20.03
N GLY A 139 -1.58 20.39 -19.15
CA GLY A 139 -0.49 20.33 -18.16
C GLY A 139 -0.68 19.18 -17.18
N MET A 140 -1.90 18.96 -16.70
CA MET A 140 -2.25 17.85 -15.82
C MET A 140 -2.16 16.51 -16.54
N ALA A 141 -2.65 16.41 -17.78
CA ALA A 141 -2.52 15.18 -18.57
C ALA A 141 -1.05 14.79 -18.79
N LYS A 142 -0.20 15.76 -19.15
CA LYS A 142 1.26 15.56 -19.23
C LYS A 142 1.87 15.15 -17.89
N SER A 143 1.39 15.73 -16.79
CA SER A 143 1.87 15.38 -15.44
C SER A 143 1.50 13.93 -15.09
N PHE A 144 0.27 13.50 -15.35
CA PHE A 144 -0.14 12.11 -15.13
C PHE A 144 0.64 11.13 -16.00
N ALA A 145 0.87 11.45 -17.27
CA ALA A 145 1.64 10.58 -18.17
C ALA A 145 3.06 10.31 -17.65
N ASN A 146 3.66 11.28 -16.95
CA ASN A 146 5.02 11.19 -16.41
C ASN A 146 5.10 10.68 -14.97
N MET A 147 3.96 10.51 -14.28
CA MET A 147 3.94 10.07 -12.89
C MET A 147 4.40 8.61 -12.76
N ASP A 148 5.19 8.30 -11.75
CA ASP A 148 5.54 6.91 -11.42
C ASP A 148 4.52 6.28 -10.46
N LEU A 149 4.57 4.94 -10.33
CA LEU A 149 3.62 4.22 -9.48
C LEU A 149 3.82 4.51 -7.99
N ASP A 150 5.03 4.87 -7.56
CA ASP A 150 5.30 5.17 -6.16
C ASP A 150 4.75 6.54 -5.76
N GLN A 151 4.81 7.52 -6.67
CA GLN A 151 4.16 8.82 -6.54
C GLN A 151 2.64 8.66 -6.46
N ILE A 152 2.04 7.84 -7.33
CA ILE A 152 0.60 7.54 -7.29
C ILE A 152 0.23 6.92 -5.93
N ARG A 153 0.99 5.93 -5.47
CA ARG A 153 0.75 5.28 -4.16
C ARG A 153 0.89 6.25 -2.99
N ARG A 154 1.87 7.16 -3.03
CA ARG A 154 2.03 8.19 -1.99
C ARG A 154 0.83 9.14 -1.93
N ILE A 155 0.32 9.55 -3.08
CA ILE A 155 -0.85 10.44 -3.17
C ILE A 155 -2.11 9.70 -2.71
N ALA A 156 -2.33 8.47 -3.17
CA ALA A 156 -3.44 7.62 -2.74
C ALA A 156 -3.46 7.42 -1.22
N ASN A 157 -2.30 7.16 -0.62
CA ASN A 157 -2.17 6.95 0.82
C ASN A 157 -2.33 8.24 1.66
N ALA A 158 -2.46 9.41 1.02
CA ALA A 158 -2.78 10.65 1.73
C ALA A 158 -4.24 10.68 2.24
N GLY A 159 -5.08 9.73 1.82
CA GLY A 159 -6.48 9.62 2.26
C GLY A 159 -7.39 10.69 1.68
N ILE A 160 -7.00 11.31 0.55
CA ILE A 160 -7.75 12.36 -0.13
C ILE A 160 -8.29 11.81 -1.45
N ILE A 161 -9.60 11.96 -1.68
CA ILE A 161 -10.20 11.69 -2.98
C ILE A 161 -9.74 12.77 -3.97
N CYS A 162 -8.92 12.39 -4.94
CA CYS A 162 -8.36 13.31 -5.94
C CYS A 162 -9.32 13.67 -7.09
N PHE A 163 -10.60 13.29 -6.96
CA PHE A 163 -11.62 13.44 -8.00
C PHE A 163 -12.94 13.91 -7.38
N GLN A 164 -13.56 14.89 -8.00
CA GLN A 164 -14.89 15.35 -7.64
C GLN A 164 -15.93 14.77 -8.61
N PRO A 165 -17.12 14.37 -8.15
CA PRO A 165 -18.22 14.04 -9.04
C PRO A 165 -18.52 15.19 -10.00
N ARG A 166 -18.52 14.92 -11.31
CA ARG A 166 -18.80 15.94 -12.34
C ARG A 166 -20.28 16.27 -12.46
N PHE A 167 -21.11 15.30 -12.11
CA PHE A 167 -22.55 15.47 -12.11
C PHE A 167 -23.03 15.88 -10.74
N THR A 168 -24.01 16.78 -10.72
CA THR A 168 -24.73 17.07 -9.48
C THR A 168 -25.42 15.79 -8.99
N PRO A 169 -25.58 15.60 -7.67
CA PRO A 169 -26.29 14.43 -7.15
C PRO A 169 -27.70 14.29 -7.74
N LYS A 170 -28.39 15.41 -7.98
CA LYS A 170 -29.71 15.44 -8.61
C LYS A 170 -29.68 14.93 -10.05
N PHE A 171 -28.67 15.29 -10.83
CA PHE A 171 -28.50 14.80 -12.19
C PHE A 171 -28.15 13.31 -12.20
N ALA A 172 -27.22 12.89 -11.33
CA ALA A 172 -26.81 11.49 -11.23
C ALA A 172 -27.97 10.57 -10.82
N ALA A 173 -28.81 11.01 -9.86
CA ALA A 173 -30.00 10.27 -9.46
C ALA A 173 -31.00 10.10 -10.62
N LYS A 174 -31.29 11.19 -11.35
CA LYS A 174 -32.16 11.13 -12.53
C LYS A 174 -31.59 10.24 -13.63
N LEU A 175 -30.27 10.29 -13.88
CA LEU A 175 -29.61 9.43 -14.85
C LEU A 175 -29.69 7.94 -14.45
N ALA A 176 -29.59 7.63 -13.16
CA ALA A 176 -29.72 6.27 -12.63
C ALA A 176 -31.16 5.74 -12.67
N GLU A 177 -32.15 6.63 -12.73
CA GLU A 177 -33.57 6.30 -12.87
C GLU A 177 -33.98 6.01 -14.33
N LEU A 178 -33.15 6.37 -15.31
CA LEU A 178 -33.44 6.13 -16.74
C LEU A 178 -33.28 4.64 -17.10
N GLU A 179 -34.18 4.13 -17.93
CA GLU A 179 -34.01 2.80 -18.54
C GLU A 179 -32.85 2.81 -19.54
N THR A 180 -32.21 1.65 -19.77
CA THR A 180 -31.04 1.54 -20.67
C THR A 180 -31.32 2.09 -22.08
N SER A 181 -32.55 1.91 -22.56
CA SER A 181 -33.07 2.46 -23.82
C SER A 181 -33.15 3.99 -23.83
N GLU A 182 -33.46 4.62 -22.69
CA GLU A 182 -33.55 6.06 -22.52
C GLU A 182 -32.16 6.69 -22.38
N ILE A 183 -31.21 5.99 -21.76
CA ILE A 183 -29.80 6.42 -21.68
C ILE A 183 -29.19 6.50 -23.09
N ASP A 184 -29.44 5.50 -23.94
CA ASP A 184 -28.94 5.51 -25.33
C ASP A 184 -29.54 6.67 -26.15
N VAL A 185 -30.82 6.98 -25.97
CA VAL A 185 -31.44 8.15 -26.62
C VAL A 185 -30.84 9.44 -26.08
N PHE A 186 -30.65 9.56 -24.76
CA PHE A 186 -30.08 10.75 -24.15
C PHE A 186 -28.64 11.01 -24.61
N LEU A 187 -27.79 9.99 -24.63
CA LEU A 187 -26.39 10.12 -25.05
C LEU A 187 -26.23 10.34 -26.56
N ASN A 188 -27.05 9.67 -27.39
CA ASN A 188 -26.92 9.76 -28.85
C ASN A 188 -27.69 10.94 -29.47
N VAL A 189 -28.84 11.36 -28.92
CA VAL A 189 -29.61 12.48 -29.47
C VAL A 189 -29.09 13.81 -28.95
N VAL A 190 -28.82 13.95 -27.66
CA VAL A 190 -28.31 15.22 -27.10
C VAL A 190 -26.86 15.49 -27.52
N GLY A 191 -26.06 14.43 -27.70
CA GLY A 191 -24.69 14.54 -28.21
C GLY A 191 -24.59 14.85 -29.72
N GLN A 192 -25.67 14.64 -30.49
CA GLN A 192 -25.76 14.96 -31.92
C GLN A 192 -26.44 16.29 -32.21
N ILE A 193 -26.97 16.99 -31.20
CA ILE A 193 -27.31 18.41 -31.35
C ILE A 193 -25.97 19.13 -31.44
N GLU A 194 -25.52 19.38 -32.67
CA GLU A 194 -24.40 20.26 -32.96
C GLU A 194 -24.53 21.51 -32.10
N MET A 195 -23.47 21.81 -31.33
CA MET A 195 -23.33 23.09 -30.65
C MET A 195 -23.11 24.20 -31.69
N GLU A 196 -24.10 24.46 -32.54
CA GLU A 196 -24.27 25.75 -33.21
C GLU A 196 -25.12 26.62 -32.29
N GLY A 197 -24.51 27.22 -31.26
CA GLY A 197 -25.19 28.27 -30.51
C GLY A 197 -24.72 28.45 -29.07
N ILE A 198 -23.87 29.47 -28.89
CA ILE A 198 -23.84 30.37 -27.73
C ILE A 198 -23.50 29.70 -26.38
N TYR A 199 -22.21 29.64 -26.06
CA TYR A 199 -21.76 29.72 -24.67
C TYR A 199 -21.79 31.20 -24.27
N ASP A 200 -22.87 31.64 -23.63
CA ASP A 200 -22.81 32.86 -22.81
C ASP A 200 -22.06 32.51 -21.52
N SER A 201 -20.90 33.12 -21.35
CA SER A 201 -20.06 32.95 -20.17
C SER A 201 -20.60 33.80 -19.02
N GLU A 202 -21.46 33.23 -18.19
CA GLU A 202 -21.74 33.78 -16.87
C GLU A 202 -20.95 33.05 -15.78
N TYR A 203 -19.63 32.91 -15.94
CA TYR A 203 -18.70 32.70 -14.82
C TYR A 203 -17.28 33.09 -15.29
N ALA A 204 -17.01 34.39 -15.29
CA ALA A 204 -15.67 34.97 -15.29
C ALA A 204 -15.33 35.46 -13.88
#